data_AF-B1ZPG8-F1
#
_entry.id   AF-B1ZPG8-F1
#
_cell.length_a   1.000
_cell.length_b   1.000
_cell.length_c   1.000
_cell.angle_alpha   90.00
_cell.angle_beta   90.00
_cell.angle_gamma   90.00
#
_symmetry.space_group_name_H-M   'P 1'
#
loop_
_entity.id
_entity.type
_entity.pdbx_description
1 polymer ?
#
loop_
_entity_poly.entity_id
_entity_poly.type
_entity_poly.pdbx_seq_one_letter_code
_entity_poly.pdbx_strand_id
1 'polypeptide(L)'
;MSRLLDTLAYLQPYVTGLLVAVLILMLSSGCATTGADSAGRTRDFATTGATTAAGAYVGAKEGNGKSKNAAVGAAVGFVAGETINYFSNKAQREAFLAGYEKGQSNAVKQQYWIARENQRSHEGDGYEESLYEISVPQSDRDGVRREPTTRVIRVVMPRKESGS
;
A
#
# COMPACT_ATOMS: atom_id res chain seq x y z
N MET A 1 -28.34 55.21 -14.40
CA MET A 1 -27.62 54.38 -13.40
C MET A 1 -28.55 53.64 -12.45
N SER A 2 -29.77 54.11 -12.15
CA SER A 2 -30.72 53.43 -11.24
C SER A 2 -31.23 52.07 -11.73
N ARG A 3 -31.55 51.91 -13.02
CA ARG A 3 -32.09 50.66 -13.58
C ARG A 3 -31.15 49.44 -13.50
N LEU A 4 -29.83 49.65 -13.39
CA LEU A 4 -28.84 48.57 -13.24
C LEU A 4 -28.75 48.08 -11.78
N LEU A 5 -29.05 48.95 -10.82
CA LEU A 5 -29.05 48.60 -9.40
C LEU A 5 -30.29 47.77 -9.04
N ASP A 6 -31.43 48.07 -9.66
CA ASP A 6 -32.69 47.32 -9.45
C ASP A 6 -32.64 45.90 -10.03
N THR A 7 -31.98 45.70 -11.17
CA THR A 7 -31.79 44.35 -11.75
C THR A 7 -30.81 43.50 -10.95
N LEU A 8 -29.75 44.11 -10.39
CA LEU A 8 -28.83 43.42 -9.48
C LEU A 8 -29.52 43.00 -8.18
N ALA A 9 -30.39 43.83 -7.62
CA ALA A 9 -31.17 43.51 -6.42
C ALA A 9 -32.16 42.35 -6.65
N TYR A 10 -32.74 42.24 -7.85
CA TYR A 10 -33.68 41.16 -8.20
C TYR A 10 -32.99 39.81 -8.47
N LEU A 11 -31.74 39.81 -8.96
CA LEU A 11 -30.95 38.58 -9.14
C LEU A 11 -30.28 38.08 -7.86
N GLN A 12 -30.10 38.94 -6.85
CA GLN A 12 -29.44 38.62 -5.59
C GLN A 12 -30.02 37.39 -4.84
N PRO A 13 -31.35 37.19 -4.72
CA PRO A 13 -31.90 35.99 -4.07
C PRO A 13 -31.70 34.70 -4.90
N TYR A 14 -31.66 34.80 -6.23
CA TYR A 14 -31.44 33.64 -7.10
C TYR A 14 -29.98 33.22 -7.12
N VAL A 15 -29.05 34.17 -7.13
CA VAL A 15 -27.60 33.89 -7.07
C VAL A 15 -27.22 33.32 -5.71
N THR A 16 -27.79 33.82 -4.61
CA THR A 16 -27.56 33.26 -3.27
C THR A 16 -28.19 31.88 -3.12
N GLY A 17 -29.40 31.65 -3.65
CA GLY A 17 -30.03 30.33 -3.67
C GLY A 17 -29.24 29.29 -4.47
N LEU A 18 -28.74 29.67 -5.66
CA LEU A 18 -27.92 28.80 -6.51
C LEU A 18 -26.56 28.50 -5.85
N LEU A 19 -25.93 29.49 -5.21
CA LEU A 19 -24.68 29.30 -4.49
C LEU A 19 -24.85 28.34 -3.31
N VAL A 20 -25.93 28.49 -2.53
CA VAL A 20 -26.25 27.56 -1.42
C VAL A 20 -26.54 26.15 -1.94
N ALA A 21 -27.26 25.99 -3.05
CA ALA A 21 -27.51 24.68 -3.65
C ALA A 21 -26.22 24.01 -4.15
N VAL A 22 -25.33 24.76 -4.79
CA VAL A 22 -24.00 24.28 -5.22
C VAL A 22 -23.14 23.90 -4.02
N LEU A 23 -23.19 24.68 -2.93
CA LEU A 23 -22.49 24.39 -1.68
C LEU A 23 -23.01 23.09 -1.06
N ILE A 24 -24.33 22.86 -1.02
CA ILE A 24 -24.93 21.62 -0.51
C ILE A 24 -24.55 20.41 -1.36
N LEU A 25 -24.50 20.54 -2.70
CA LEU A 25 -24.02 19.49 -3.60
C LEU A 25 -22.54 19.16 -3.38
N MET A 26 -21.70 20.16 -3.13
CA MET A 26 -20.28 19.97 -2.83
C MET A 26 -20.03 19.41 -1.43
N LEU A 27 -20.87 19.74 -0.44
CA LEU A 27 -20.77 19.17 0.91
C LEU A 27 -21.31 17.74 0.99
N SER A 28 -22.30 17.38 0.16
CA SER A 28 -22.91 16.04 0.17
C SER A 28 -22.09 14.98 -0.55
N SER A 29 -21.19 15.35 -1.48
CA SER A 29 -20.24 14.40 -2.10
C SER A 29 -19.16 13.90 -1.13
N GLY A 30 -18.95 14.60 0.00
CA GLY A 30 -18.00 14.21 1.05
C GLY A 30 -18.47 13.05 1.95
N CYS A 31 -19.78 12.81 2.06
CA CYS A 31 -20.33 11.75 2.93
C CYS A 31 -20.40 10.36 2.28
N ALA A 32 -20.21 10.24 0.96
CA ALA A 32 -20.18 8.93 0.29
C ALA A 32 -18.80 8.26 0.33
N THR A 33 -17.72 9.03 0.51
CA THR A 33 -16.35 8.53 0.35
C THR A 33 -15.66 8.14 1.67
N THR A 34 -16.24 8.46 2.82
CA THR A 34 -15.66 8.15 4.15
C THR A 34 -16.24 6.89 4.80
N GLY A 35 -17.20 6.22 4.16
CA GLY A 35 -17.82 4.98 4.67
C GLY A 35 -17.26 3.68 4.09
N ALA A 36 -16.50 3.73 2.99
CA ALA A 36 -16.08 2.53 2.26
C ALA A 36 -14.71 1.97 2.68
N ASP A 37 -13.81 2.77 3.26
CA ASP A 37 -12.42 2.35 3.48
C ASP A 37 -11.89 2.46 4.92
N SER A 38 -12.65 2.99 5.89
CA SER A 38 -12.06 3.41 7.18
C SER A 38 -12.58 2.74 8.46
N ALA A 39 -13.45 1.73 8.38
CA ALA A 39 -13.81 0.96 9.57
C ALA A 39 -14.02 -0.50 9.19
N GLY A 40 -13.38 -1.43 9.91
CA GLY A 40 -13.36 -2.89 9.68
C GLY A 40 -14.71 -3.62 9.82
N ARG A 41 -15.79 -3.02 9.29
CA ARG A 41 -17.08 -3.65 9.02
C ARG A 41 -17.81 -2.84 7.94
N THR A 42 -17.32 -2.90 6.71
CA THR A 42 -17.93 -2.25 5.55
C THR A 42 -19.13 -3.07 5.08
N ARG A 43 -20.32 -2.74 5.60
CA ARG A 43 -21.54 -3.04 4.84
C ARG A 43 -21.56 -2.01 3.73
N ASP A 44 -21.22 -2.41 2.52
CA ASP A 44 -21.34 -1.52 1.37
C ASP A 44 -22.82 -1.34 1.04
N PHE A 45 -23.39 -0.28 1.60
CA PHE A 45 -24.77 0.12 1.36
C PHE A 45 -25.03 0.43 -0.12
N ALA A 46 -23.99 0.77 -0.90
CA ALA A 46 -24.12 0.94 -2.34
C ALA A 46 -24.34 -0.41 -3.03
N THR A 47 -23.59 -1.45 -2.65
CA THR A 47 -23.79 -2.81 -3.19
C THR A 47 -25.17 -3.38 -2.79
N THR A 48 -25.59 -3.27 -1.53
CA THR A 48 -26.94 -3.72 -1.12
C THR A 48 -28.05 -2.88 -1.76
N GLY A 49 -27.90 -1.55 -1.82
CA GLY A 49 -28.87 -0.67 -2.45
C GLY A 49 -29.00 -0.92 -3.96
N ALA A 50 -27.88 -1.08 -4.66
CA ALA A 50 -27.84 -1.36 -6.10
C ALA A 50 -28.45 -2.72 -6.42
N THR A 51 -28.10 -3.77 -5.67
CA THR A 51 -28.66 -5.12 -5.88
C THR A 51 -30.15 -5.18 -5.54
N THR A 52 -30.59 -4.49 -4.49
CA THR A 52 -32.02 -4.34 -4.15
C THR A 52 -32.78 -3.63 -5.26
N ALA A 53 -32.28 -2.48 -5.74
CA ALA A 53 -32.92 -1.72 -6.81
C ALA A 53 -32.93 -2.50 -8.14
N ALA A 54 -31.83 -3.19 -8.47
CA ALA A 54 -31.74 -4.05 -9.64
C ALA A 54 -32.72 -5.21 -9.55
N GLY A 55 -32.80 -5.87 -8.40
CA GLY A 55 -33.78 -6.93 -8.14
C GLY A 55 -35.21 -6.44 -8.28
N ALA A 56 -35.51 -5.26 -7.73
CA ALA A 56 -36.82 -4.63 -7.85
C ALA A 56 -37.20 -4.35 -9.32
N TYR A 57 -36.25 -3.82 -10.09
CA TYR A 57 -36.42 -3.53 -11.51
C TYR A 57 -36.66 -4.80 -12.33
N VAL A 58 -35.86 -5.84 -12.12
CA VAL A 58 -36.02 -7.14 -12.80
C VAL A 58 -37.36 -7.77 -12.44
N GLY A 59 -37.73 -7.79 -11.15
CA GLY A 59 -39.02 -8.32 -10.69
C GLY A 59 -40.23 -7.54 -11.23
N ALA A 60 -40.11 -6.22 -11.38
CA ALA A 60 -41.15 -5.41 -12.00
C ALA A 60 -41.32 -5.73 -13.49
N LYS A 61 -40.21 -5.92 -14.22
CA LYS A 61 -40.20 -6.20 -15.66
C LYS A 61 -40.77 -7.58 -15.98
N GLU A 62 -40.36 -8.61 -15.23
CA GLU A 62 -40.89 -9.98 -15.36
C GLU A 62 -42.37 -10.05 -14.94
N GLY A 63 -42.76 -9.17 -14.02
CA GLY A 63 -44.08 -9.16 -13.41
C GLY A 63 -45.16 -8.34 -14.12
N ASN A 64 -44.94 -7.86 -15.35
CA ASN A 64 -45.80 -6.90 -16.05
C ASN A 64 -46.14 -5.65 -15.21
N GLY A 65 -45.17 -5.12 -14.47
CA GLY A 65 -45.34 -3.91 -13.67
C GLY A 65 -46.12 -4.08 -12.36
N LYS A 66 -46.45 -5.32 -11.96
CA LYS A 66 -47.12 -5.56 -10.66
C LYS A 66 -46.17 -5.26 -9.51
N SER A 67 -46.60 -4.36 -8.61
CA SER A 67 -45.85 -3.96 -7.40
C SER A 67 -45.42 -5.15 -6.53
N LYS A 68 -46.24 -6.21 -6.48
CA LYS A 68 -45.91 -7.46 -5.75
C LYS A 68 -44.64 -8.14 -6.28
N ASN A 69 -44.46 -8.16 -7.60
CA ASN A 69 -43.31 -8.83 -8.22
C ASN A 69 -42.04 -7.96 -8.10
N ALA A 70 -42.19 -6.64 -8.16
CA ALA A 70 -41.12 -5.70 -7.83
C ALA A 70 -40.65 -5.85 -6.37
N ALA A 71 -41.58 -5.99 -5.42
CA ALA A 71 -41.25 -6.19 -4.01
C ALA A 71 -40.52 -7.52 -3.76
N VAL A 72 -40.95 -8.60 -4.43
CA VAL A 72 -40.25 -9.90 -4.38
C VAL A 72 -38.85 -9.79 -4.97
N GLY A 73 -38.71 -9.15 -6.13
CA GLY A 73 -37.41 -8.91 -6.76
C GLY A 73 -36.49 -8.07 -5.88
N ALA A 74 -37.01 -7.03 -5.22
CA ALA A 74 -36.27 -6.20 -4.28
C ALA A 74 -35.75 -7.01 -3.09
N ALA A 75 -36.60 -7.85 -2.51
CA ALA A 75 -36.21 -8.72 -1.39
C ALA A 75 -35.10 -9.70 -1.78
N VAL A 76 -35.20 -10.31 -2.98
CA VAL A 76 -34.14 -11.18 -3.51
C VAL A 76 -32.84 -10.40 -3.73
N GLY A 77 -32.93 -9.20 -4.31
CA GLY A 77 -31.79 -8.31 -4.52
C GLY A 77 -31.11 -7.91 -3.22
N PHE A 78 -31.88 -7.58 -2.18
CA PHE A 78 -31.36 -7.24 -0.86
C PHE A 78 -30.58 -8.39 -0.21
N VAL A 79 -31.14 -9.61 -0.24
CA VAL A 79 -30.47 -10.79 0.29
C VAL A 79 -29.17 -11.06 -0.47
N ALA A 80 -29.20 -10.98 -1.80
CA ALA A 80 -27.99 -11.11 -2.62
C ALA A 80 -26.92 -10.07 -2.25
N GLY A 81 -27.31 -8.81 -2.11
CA GLY A 81 -26.40 -7.74 -1.68
C GLY A 81 -25.80 -7.98 -0.29
N GLU A 82 -26.59 -8.43 0.68
CA GLU A 82 -26.10 -8.77 2.01
C GLU A 82 -25.10 -9.94 1.97
N THR A 83 -25.34 -10.95 1.13
CA THR A 83 -24.38 -12.05 0.97
C THR A 83 -23.07 -11.60 0.35
N ILE A 84 -23.11 -10.75 -0.69
CA ILE A 84 -21.91 -10.19 -1.32
C ILE A 84 -21.11 -9.38 -0.29
N ASN A 85 -21.79 -8.55 0.49
CA ASN A 85 -21.18 -7.78 1.56
C ASN A 85 -20.56 -8.66 2.65
N TYR A 86 -21.22 -9.76 3.01
CA TYR A 86 -20.68 -10.72 3.97
C TYR A 86 -19.37 -11.36 3.46
N PHE A 87 -19.34 -11.82 2.21
CA PHE A 87 -18.14 -12.40 1.62
C PHE A 87 -17.01 -11.38 1.44
N SER A 88 -17.35 -10.18 0.97
CA SER A 88 -16.39 -9.09 0.80
C SER A 88 -15.73 -8.72 2.13
N ASN A 89 -16.51 -8.53 3.18
CA ASN A 89 -16.01 -8.17 4.50
C ASN A 89 -15.16 -9.31 5.12
N LYS A 90 -15.55 -10.58 4.90
CA LYS A 90 -14.72 -11.73 5.30
C LYS A 90 -13.38 -11.74 4.58
N ALA A 91 -13.38 -11.54 3.26
CA ALA A 91 -12.16 -11.49 2.45
C ALA A 91 -11.25 -10.31 2.87
N GLN A 92 -11.83 -9.14 3.13
CA GLN A 92 -11.08 -7.98 3.63
C GLN A 92 -10.46 -8.26 5.01
N ARG A 93 -11.18 -8.92 5.91
CA ARG A 93 -10.67 -9.29 7.23
C ARG A 93 -9.54 -10.31 7.14
N GLU A 94 -9.68 -11.33 6.31
CA GLU A 94 -8.63 -12.33 6.06
C GLU A 94 -7.39 -11.68 5.43
N ALA A 95 -7.58 -10.81 4.44
CA ALA A 95 -6.48 -10.05 3.82
C ALA A 95 -5.78 -9.13 4.84
N PHE A 96 -6.54 -8.48 5.72
CA PHE A 96 -5.99 -7.65 6.78
C PHE A 96 -5.18 -8.48 7.79
N LEU A 97 -5.72 -9.61 8.26
CA LEU A 97 -5.03 -10.50 9.19
C LEU A 97 -3.76 -11.10 8.57
N ALA A 98 -3.85 -11.58 7.33
CA ALA A 98 -2.70 -12.11 6.60
C ALA A 98 -1.63 -11.04 6.36
N GLY A 99 -2.05 -9.81 6.02
CA GLY A 99 -1.15 -8.65 5.89
C GLY A 99 -0.48 -8.27 7.21
N TYR A 100 -1.24 -8.30 8.31
CA TYR A 100 -0.75 -7.99 9.65
C TYR A 100 0.27 -9.02 10.13
N GLU A 101 -0.03 -10.32 10.00
CA GLU A 101 0.87 -11.41 10.37
C GLU A 101 2.15 -11.39 9.51
N LYS A 102 2.01 -11.20 8.20
CA LYS A 102 3.14 -11.05 7.29
C LYS A 102 3.99 -9.83 7.63
N GLY A 103 3.36 -8.72 7.98
CA GLY A 103 4.02 -7.48 8.40
C GLY A 103 4.85 -7.66 9.67
N GLN A 104 4.27 -8.27 10.72
CA GLN A 104 5.01 -8.55 11.96
C GLN A 104 6.21 -9.46 11.71
N SER A 105 6.04 -10.54 10.94
CA SER A 105 7.14 -11.48 10.66
C SER A 105 8.30 -10.83 9.88
N ASN A 106 7.99 -9.94 8.94
CA ASN A 106 8.99 -9.23 8.15
C ASN A 106 9.73 -8.19 9.00
N ALA A 107 9.03 -7.48 9.89
CA ALA A 107 9.66 -6.51 10.79
C ALA A 107 10.68 -7.19 11.72
N VAL A 108 10.32 -8.34 12.32
CA VAL A 108 11.24 -9.12 13.17
C VAL A 108 12.45 -9.62 12.38
N LYS A 109 12.23 -10.12 11.16
CA LYS A 109 13.35 -10.56 10.30
C LYS A 109 14.28 -9.41 9.95
N GLN A 110 13.76 -8.25 9.58
CA GLN A 110 14.58 -7.07 9.28
C GLN A 110 15.41 -6.65 10.49
N GLN A 111 14.82 -6.60 11.68
CA GLN A 111 15.55 -6.33 12.92
C GLN A 111 16.66 -7.35 13.18
N TYR A 112 16.41 -8.64 12.96
CA TYR A 112 17.42 -9.68 13.08
C TYR A 112 18.60 -9.45 12.13
N TRP A 113 18.34 -9.14 10.85
CA TRP A 113 19.41 -8.89 9.88
C TRP A 113 20.23 -7.65 10.23
N ILE A 114 19.58 -6.58 10.70
CA ILE A 114 20.27 -5.36 11.16
C ILE A 114 21.16 -5.68 12.36
N ALA A 115 20.66 -6.41 13.36
CA ALA A 115 21.44 -6.79 14.54
C ALA A 115 22.64 -7.68 14.18
N ARG A 116 22.44 -8.65 13.28
CA ARG A 116 23.50 -9.53 12.77
C ARG A 116 24.57 -8.77 12.01
N GLU A 117 24.18 -7.83 11.15
CA GLU A 117 25.13 -7.04 10.37
C GLU A 117 25.92 -6.08 11.27
N ASN A 118 25.25 -5.47 12.25
CA ASN A 118 25.90 -4.62 13.24
C ASN A 118 26.90 -5.40 14.14
N GLN A 119 26.67 -6.69 14.34
CA GLN A 119 27.65 -7.58 15.00
C GLN A 119 28.83 -7.91 14.07
N ARG A 120 28.60 -8.07 12.77
CA ARG A 120 29.65 -8.39 11.79
C ARG A 120 30.58 -7.22 11.48
N SER A 121 30.11 -5.98 11.57
CA SER A 121 30.91 -4.81 11.17
C SER A 121 32.04 -4.43 12.13
N HIS A 122 32.20 -5.11 13.27
CA HIS A 122 33.23 -4.79 14.27
C HIS A 122 34.06 -5.97 14.78
N GLU A 123 33.82 -7.19 14.30
CA GLU A 123 34.85 -8.22 14.33
C GLU A 123 35.85 -7.93 13.19
N GLY A 124 36.49 -6.76 13.26
CA GLY A 124 37.77 -6.60 12.57
C GLY A 124 38.64 -7.72 13.10
N ASP A 125 39.14 -8.54 12.20
CA ASP A 125 39.41 -9.98 12.29
C ASP A 125 40.43 -10.35 13.37
N GLY A 126 40.86 -9.40 14.20
CA GLY A 126 42.04 -9.43 15.03
C GLY A 126 43.30 -9.32 14.18
N TYR A 127 43.19 -9.11 12.86
CA TYR A 127 44.30 -9.11 11.93
C TYR A 127 44.46 -7.77 11.22
N GLU A 128 45.71 -7.39 11.00
CA GLU A 128 46.13 -6.25 10.18
C GLU A 128 46.67 -6.80 8.85
N GLU A 129 46.05 -6.37 7.75
CA GLU A 129 46.49 -6.75 6.41
C GLU A 129 47.52 -5.74 5.91
N SER A 130 48.71 -6.22 5.53
CA SER A 130 49.76 -5.42 4.89
C SER A 130 50.19 -6.05 3.58
N LEU A 131 50.38 -5.22 2.56
CA LEU A 131 50.82 -5.65 1.22
C LEU A 131 52.32 -5.35 1.09
N TYR A 132 53.11 -6.39 0.84
CA TYR A 132 54.54 -6.27 0.62
C TYR A 132 54.89 -6.62 -0.82
N GLU A 133 55.56 -5.69 -1.50
CA GLU A 133 56.12 -5.93 -2.82
C GLU A 133 57.47 -6.61 -2.70
N ILE A 134 57.64 -7.74 -3.37
CA ILE A 134 58.92 -8.42 -3.50
C ILE A 134 59.33 -8.48 -4.97
N SER A 135 60.59 -8.13 -5.23
CA SER A 135 61.20 -8.33 -6.53
C SER A 135 61.57 -9.80 -6.68
N VAL A 136 60.93 -10.50 -7.62
CA VAL A 136 61.28 -11.88 -7.92
C VAL A 136 62.35 -11.87 -9.01
N PRO A 137 63.58 -12.34 -8.73
CA PRO A 137 64.65 -12.37 -9.72
C PRO A 137 64.34 -13.38 -10.82
N GLN A 138 65.00 -13.22 -11.96
CA GLN A 138 64.90 -14.15 -13.09
C GLN A 138 65.25 -15.57 -12.61
N SER A 139 64.40 -16.54 -12.95
CA SER A 139 64.59 -17.94 -12.55
C SER A 139 64.33 -18.88 -13.72
N ASP A 140 65.28 -19.77 -13.96
CA ASP A 140 65.20 -20.84 -14.96
C ASP A 140 64.88 -22.19 -14.29
N ARG A 141 63.99 -22.17 -13.29
CA ARG A 141 63.54 -23.37 -12.58
C ARG A 141 62.43 -24.07 -13.36
N ASP A 142 62.50 -25.40 -13.44
CA ASP A 142 61.55 -26.27 -14.15
C ASP A 142 61.54 -26.12 -15.69
N GLY A 143 62.67 -25.69 -16.28
CA GLY A 143 62.84 -25.60 -17.74
C GLY A 143 62.11 -24.43 -18.42
N VAL A 144 61.50 -23.53 -17.64
CA VAL A 144 60.83 -22.32 -18.14
C VAL A 144 61.55 -21.09 -17.64
N ARG A 145 62.02 -20.24 -18.57
CA ARG A 145 62.65 -18.96 -18.25
C ARG A 145 61.58 -17.95 -17.84
N ARG A 146 61.55 -17.59 -16.56
CA ARG A 146 60.64 -16.58 -16.03
C ARG A 146 61.35 -15.23 -15.93
N GLU A 147 60.81 -14.23 -16.60
CA GLU A 147 61.32 -12.86 -16.56
C GLU A 147 61.15 -12.24 -15.14
N PRO A 148 62.04 -11.31 -14.74
CA PRO A 148 61.91 -10.59 -13.48
C PRO A 148 60.53 -9.95 -13.34
N THR A 149 59.85 -10.17 -12.21
CA THR A 149 58.51 -9.63 -11.99
C THR A 149 58.36 -9.18 -10.54
N THR A 150 57.72 -8.03 -10.33
CA THR A 150 57.29 -7.59 -9.00
C THR A 150 56.05 -8.35 -8.60
N ARG A 151 56.08 -9.03 -7.46
CA ARG A 151 54.92 -9.74 -6.92
C ARG A 151 54.48 -9.10 -5.61
N VAL A 152 53.17 -8.98 -5.45
CA VAL A 152 52.55 -8.47 -4.23
C VAL A 152 52.15 -9.66 -3.38
N ILE A 153 52.67 -9.73 -2.15
CA ILE A 153 52.26 -10.71 -1.15
C ILE A 153 51.38 -10.00 -0.13
N ARG A 154 50.18 -10.53 0.10
CA ARG A 154 49.33 -10.13 1.22
C ARG A 154 49.76 -10.87 2.47
N VAL A 155 50.16 -10.13 3.49
CA VAL A 155 50.54 -10.65 4.80
C VAL A 155 49.45 -10.28 5.80
N VAL A 156 48.95 -11.28 6.53
CA VAL A 156 47.90 -11.13 7.54
C VAL A 156 48.56 -11.38 8.90
N MET A 157 48.69 -10.35 9.72
CA MET A 157 49.30 -10.46 11.06
C MET A 157 48.28 -10.17 12.14
N PRO A 158 48.30 -10.86 13.30
CA PRO A 158 47.43 -10.50 14.40
C PRO A 158 47.79 -9.10 14.90
N ARG A 159 46.79 -8.23 15.01
CA ARG A 159 46.89 -6.87 15.53
C ARG A 159 47.46 -7.00 16.95
N LYS A 160 48.66 -6.44 17.17
CA LYS A 160 49.23 -6.35 18.53
C LYS A 160 48.28 -5.54 19.40
N GLU A 161 47.73 -6.15 20.44
CA GLU A 161 47.20 -5.38 21.56
C GLU A 161 48.37 -4.56 22.11
N SER A 162 48.29 -3.24 21.96
CA SER A 162 49.19 -2.32 22.66
C SER A 162 48.87 -2.43 24.14
N GLY A 163 49.53 -3.36 24.82
CA GLY A 163 49.50 -3.49 26.27
C GLY A 163 49.92 -2.17 26.90
N SER A 164 49.00 -1.62 27.69
CA SER A 164 49.21 -0.55 28.67
C SER A 164 50.15 -1.00 29.79
#